data_AF-A0A2V9JN05-F1
#
_entry.id   AF-A0A2V9JN05-F1
#
_cell.length_a   1.000
_cell.length_b   1.000
_cell.length_c   1.000
_cell.angle_alpha   90.00
_cell.angle_beta   90.00
_cell.angle_gamma   90.00
#
_symmetry.space_group_name_H-M   'P 1'
#
loop_
_entity.id
_entity.type
_entity.pdbx_description
1 polymer ?
#
loop_
_entity_poly.entity_id
_entity_poly.type
_entity_poly.pdbx_seq_one_letter_code
_entity_poly.pdbx_strand_id
1 'polypeptide(L)'
;MNCDLQLPEMTPPRKKILFVLPTLGGGGLERVAVTLLQHLSRSLFEPHLALLAAVGPFLKEVPKDVRIHDLGVARVRYCIPGMIRLVWQLRPHVVLSMPRELNVAMGFMRPWLPKGLVL
;
A
#
# COMPACT_ATOMS: atom_id res chain seq x y z
N MET A 1 -15.80 20.11 -41.94
CA MET A 1 -15.00 18.88 -41.90
C MET A 1 -14.22 18.93 -40.61
N ASN A 2 -14.79 18.37 -39.54
CA ASN A 2 -14.18 18.38 -38.20
C ASN A 2 -13.08 17.33 -38.17
N CYS A 3 -11.83 17.78 -38.02
CA CYS A 3 -10.72 16.93 -37.59
C CYS A 3 -10.78 16.81 -36.07
N ASP A 4 -11.69 15.96 -35.59
CA ASP A 4 -11.66 15.47 -34.23
C ASP A 4 -10.48 14.49 -34.12
N LEU A 5 -9.30 15.04 -33.80
CA LEU A 5 -8.18 14.25 -33.30
C LEU A 5 -8.60 13.70 -31.92
N GLN A 6 -9.28 12.56 -31.94
CA GLN A 6 -9.40 11.69 -30.78
C GLN A 6 -8.01 11.11 -30.53
N LEU A 7 -7.14 11.86 -29.84
CA LEU A 7 -5.97 11.28 -29.19
C LEU A 7 -6.52 10.18 -28.27
N PRO A 8 -6.12 8.91 -28.40
CA PRO A 8 -6.53 7.89 -27.46
C PRO A 8 -6.12 8.39 -26.07
N GLU A 9 -7.05 8.47 -25.13
CA GLU A 9 -6.73 8.70 -23.72
C GLU A 9 -5.81 7.56 -23.28
N MET A 10 -4.51 7.76 -23.47
CA MET A 10 -3.47 6.91 -22.93
C MET A 10 -3.36 7.22 -21.44
N THR A 11 -4.42 6.93 -20.66
CA THR A 11 -4.31 6.94 -19.21
C THR A 11 -3.14 6.04 -18.85
N PRO A 12 -2.04 6.60 -18.30
CA PRO A 12 -0.88 5.80 -17.96
C PRO A 12 -1.32 4.68 -17.02
N PRO A 13 -0.72 3.48 -17.09
CA PRO A 13 -1.11 2.37 -16.25
C PRO A 13 -1.10 2.80 -14.78
N ARG A 14 -2.23 2.58 -14.08
CA ARG A 14 -2.39 3.00 -12.68
C ARG A 14 -1.25 2.44 -11.84
N LYS A 15 -0.57 3.31 -11.10
CA LYS A 15 0.54 2.91 -10.23
C LYS A 15 -0.02 2.26 -8.98
N LYS A 16 0.32 0.98 -8.77
CA LYS A 16 -0.02 0.26 -7.54
C LYS A 16 0.80 0.80 -6.38
N ILE A 17 0.12 1.30 -5.35
CA ILE A 17 0.75 1.79 -4.12
C ILE A 17 0.34 0.87 -2.98
N LEU A 18 1.32 0.35 -2.25
CA LEU A 18 1.09 -0.48 -1.08
C LEU A 18 1.37 0.33 0.19
N PHE A 19 0.33 0.64 0.95
CA PHE A 19 0.46 1.18 2.31
C PHE A 19 0.68 0.01 3.28
N VAL A 20 1.68 0.11 4.14
CA VAL A 20 2.00 -0.91 5.14
C VAL A 20 1.85 -0.32 6.53
N LEU A 21 0.92 -0.87 7.31
CA LEU A 21 0.67 -0.49 8.70
C LEU A 21 0.59 -1.73 9.60
N PRO A 22 0.96 -1.64 10.89
CA PRO A 22 0.80 -2.75 11.82
C PRO A 22 -0.68 -3.07 12.09
N THR A 23 -1.46 -2.06 12.47
CA THR A 23 -2.90 -2.17 12.74
C THR A 23 -3.57 -0.83 12.39
N LEU A 24 -4.91 -0.77 12.45
CA LEU A 24 -5.68 0.46 12.36
C LEU A 24 -6.25 0.87 13.73
N GLY A 25 -5.41 0.77 14.77
CA GLY A 25 -5.79 0.86 16.19
C GLY A 25 -6.25 2.22 16.68
N GLY A 26 -6.23 3.28 15.86
CA GLY A 26 -6.73 4.60 16.25
C GLY A 26 -5.66 5.68 16.47
N GLY A 27 -4.39 5.40 16.19
CA GLY A 27 -3.32 6.39 16.33
C GLY A 27 -3.29 7.45 15.22
N GLY A 28 -2.41 8.45 15.39
CA GLY A 28 -2.34 9.61 14.49
C GLY A 28 -1.85 9.25 13.07
N LEU A 29 -0.90 8.31 12.95
CA LEU A 29 -0.38 7.87 11.64
C LEU A 29 -1.40 7.03 10.89
N GLU A 30 -2.14 6.19 11.60
CA GLU A 30 -3.22 5.38 11.05
C GLU A 30 -4.33 6.27 10.48
N ARG A 31 -4.69 7.36 11.20
CA ARG A 31 -5.64 8.35 10.70
C ARG A 31 -5.12 9.02 9.42
N VAL A 32 -3.86 9.45 9.39
CA VAL A 32 -3.26 10.03 8.18
C VAL A 32 -3.29 9.04 7.02
N ALA A 33 -2.94 7.78 7.25
CA ALA A 33 -2.95 6.76 6.21
C ALA A 33 -4.36 6.53 5.64
N VAL A 34 -5.38 6.46 6.49
CA VAL A 34 -6.78 6.32 6.07
C VAL A 34 -7.25 7.55 5.29
N THR A 35 -6.91 8.75 5.75
CA THR A 35 -7.22 9.99 5.03
C THR A 35 -6.56 10.02 3.66
N LEU A 36 -5.29 9.60 3.55
CA LEU A 36 -4.60 9.49 2.27
C LEU A 36 -5.28 8.47 1.37
N LEU A 37 -5.65 7.29 1.90
CA LEU A 37 -6.40 6.28 1.16
C LEU A 37 -7.74 6.82 0.66
N GLN A 38 -8.43 7.69 1.41
CA GLN A 38 -9.69 8.29 0.99
C GLN A 38 -9.53 9.32 -0.15
N HIS A 39 -8.46 10.11 -0.13
CA HIS A 39 -8.30 11.25 -1.05
C HIS A 39 -7.32 10.99 -2.22
N LEU A 40 -6.65 9.83 -2.25
CA LEU A 40 -5.73 9.49 -3.32
C LEU A 40 -6.46 9.34 -4.67
N SER A 41 -5.96 9.99 -5.73
CA SER A 41 -6.61 9.93 -7.04
C SER A 41 -6.63 8.51 -7.63
N ARG A 42 -7.83 7.99 -7.89
CA ARG A 42 -8.06 6.65 -8.47
C ARG A 42 -7.78 6.56 -9.95
N SER A 43 -7.69 7.70 -10.64
CA SER A 43 -7.31 7.75 -12.05
C SER A 43 -5.83 7.46 -12.25
N LEU A 44 -4.99 7.73 -11.25
CA LEU A 44 -3.53 7.58 -11.32
C LEU A 44 -3.01 6.41 -10.46
N PHE A 45 -3.70 6.07 -9.37
CA PHE A 45 -3.20 5.12 -8.39
C PHE A 45 -4.21 4.01 -8.09
N GLU A 46 -3.67 2.82 -7.83
CA GLU A 46 -4.39 1.67 -7.30
C GLU A 46 -3.90 1.42 -5.86
N PRO A 47 -4.60 1.96 -4.85
CA PRO A 47 -4.19 1.81 -3.46
C PRO A 47 -4.47 0.40 -2.93
N HIS A 48 -3.47 -0.15 -2.26
CA HIS A 48 -3.54 -1.38 -1.49
C HIS A 48 -3.08 -1.11 -0.06
N LEU A 49 -3.71 -1.77 0.91
CA LEU A 49 -3.37 -1.64 2.31
C LEU A 49 -2.95 -3.01 2.86
N ALA A 50 -1.70 -3.17 3.28
CA ALA A 50 -1.24 -4.32 4.03
C ALA A 50 -1.26 -4.01 5.53
N LEU A 51 -1.90 -4.89 6.28
CA LEU A 51 -1.95 -4.85 7.74
C LEU A 51 -1.25 -6.07 8.31
N LEU A 52 -0.48 -5.91 9.40
CA LEU A 52 0.03 -7.06 10.14
C LEU A 52 -1.12 -7.84 10.77
N ALA A 53 -2.07 -7.11 11.38
CA ALA A 53 -3.36 -7.63 11.79
C ALA A 53 -4.44 -6.64 11.36
N ALA A 54 -5.46 -7.13 10.64
CA ALA A 54 -6.63 -6.34 10.27
C ALA A 54 -7.56 -6.12 11.47
N VAL A 55 -7.10 -5.31 12.43
CA VAL A 55 -7.85 -4.92 13.63
C VAL A 55 -7.83 -3.40 13.82
N GLY A 56 -8.89 -2.89 14.45
CA GLY A 56 -9.00 -1.50 14.90
C GLY A 56 -10.17 -0.71 14.29
N PRO A 57 -10.50 0.45 14.88
CA PRO A 57 -11.70 1.22 14.52
C PRO A 57 -11.68 1.74 13.08
N PHE A 58 -10.52 2.11 12.54
CA PHE A 58 -10.46 2.75 11.22
C PHE A 58 -10.59 1.79 10.04
N LEU A 59 -10.70 0.47 10.27
CA LEU A 59 -11.01 -0.50 9.20
C LEU A 59 -12.30 -0.15 8.45
N LYS A 60 -13.29 0.36 9.17
CA LYS A 60 -14.58 0.75 8.59
C LYS A 60 -14.49 2.03 7.75
N GLU A 61 -13.43 2.82 7.96
CA GLU A 61 -13.18 4.07 7.26
C GLU A 61 -12.33 3.86 5.99
N VAL A 62 -11.80 2.64 5.79
CA VAL A 62 -11.09 2.28 4.57
C VAL A 62 -12.08 2.23 3.40
N PRO A 63 -11.82 2.96 2.30
CA PRO A 63 -12.66 2.92 1.11
C PRO A 63 -12.78 1.50 0.54
N LYS A 64 -13.98 1.11 0.08
CA LYS A 64 -14.28 -0.25 -0.41
C LYS A 64 -13.46 -0.69 -1.62
N ASP A 65 -12.94 0.27 -2.36
CA ASP A 65 -12.09 0.07 -3.54
C ASP A 65 -10.63 -0.23 -3.17
N VAL A 66 -10.21 0.03 -1.92
CA VAL A 66 -8.89 -0.31 -1.41
C VAL A 66 -8.88 -1.78 -0.98
N ARG A 67 -7.96 -2.57 -1.53
CA ARG A 67 -7.80 -3.97 -1.10
C ARG A 67 -6.97 -4.03 0.18
N ILE A 68 -7.56 -4.62 1.22
CA ILE A 68 -6.91 -4.90 2.49
C ILE A 68 -6.27 -6.29 2.42
N HIS A 69 -4.97 -6.36 2.69
CA HIS A 69 -4.18 -7.59 2.80
C HIS A 69 -3.82 -7.79 4.26
N ASP A 70 -4.51 -8.73 4.92
CA ASP A 70 -4.20 -9.10 6.29
C ASP A 70 -3.11 -10.18 6.31
N LEU A 71 -2.00 -9.91 6.99
CA LEU A 71 -0.92 -10.87 7.17
C LEU A 71 -1.17 -11.81 8.37
N GLY A 72 -2.13 -11.49 9.23
CA GLY A 72 -2.54 -12.35 10.35
C GLY A 72 -1.45 -12.58 11.40
N VAL A 73 -0.52 -11.64 11.57
CA VAL A 73 0.64 -11.76 12.46
C VAL A 73 0.64 -10.68 13.54
N ALA A 74 0.89 -11.08 14.78
CA ALA A 74 0.97 -10.15 15.90
C ALA A 74 2.32 -9.39 16.00
N ARG A 75 3.38 -9.88 15.35
CA ARG A 75 4.72 -9.26 15.43
C ARG A 75 5.33 -9.03 14.05
N VAL A 76 6.00 -7.89 13.89
CA VAL A 76 6.69 -7.46 12.65
C VAL A 76 7.66 -8.51 12.11
N ARG A 77 8.42 -9.19 12.98
CA ARG A 77 9.38 -10.23 12.54
C ARG A 77 8.73 -11.40 11.79
N TYR A 78 7.46 -11.70 12.08
CA TYR A 78 6.72 -12.76 11.39
C TYR A 78 6.02 -12.25 10.12
N CYS A 79 5.93 -10.92 9.94
CA CYS A 79 5.35 -10.33 8.75
C CYS A 79 6.29 -10.40 7.55
N ILE A 80 7.60 -10.57 7.76
CA ILE A 80 8.63 -10.58 6.71
C ILE A 80 8.29 -11.56 5.56
N PRO A 81 8.08 -12.87 5.78
CA PRO A 81 7.79 -13.80 4.69
C PRO A 81 6.46 -13.50 4.00
N GLY A 82 5.43 -13.09 4.76
CA GLY A 82 4.13 -12.70 4.21
C GLY A 82 4.22 -11.43 3.36
N MET A 83 5.00 -10.45 3.81
CA MET A 83 5.27 -9.20 3.11
C MET A 83 6.04 -9.44 1.82
N ILE A 84 7.09 -10.28 1.84
CA ILE A 84 7.82 -10.67 0.63
C ILE A 84 6.84 -11.28 -0.36
N ARG A 85 6.07 -12.30 0.06
CA ARG A 85 5.08 -12.94 -0.81
C ARG A 85 4.10 -11.92 -1.39
N LEU A 86 3.59 -11.00 -0.57
CA LEU A 86 2.66 -9.96 -1.01
C LEU A 86 3.29 -9.01 -2.02
N VAL A 87 4.50 -8.50 -1.77
CA VAL A 87 5.21 -7.60 -2.70
C VAL A 87 5.51 -8.31 -4.02
N TRP A 88 5.90 -9.59 -3.97
CA TRP A 88 6.18 -10.36 -5.18
C TRP A 88 4.92 -10.65 -6.01
N GLN A 89 3.78 -10.89 -5.37
CA GLN A 89 2.49 -11.10 -6.04
C GLN A 89 1.88 -9.80 -6.56
N LEU A 90 1.94 -8.74 -5.76
CA LEU A 90 1.31 -7.46 -6.06
C LEU A 90 2.13 -6.62 -7.04
N ARG A 91 3.47 -6.76 -6.99
CA ARG A 91 4.44 -5.92 -7.70
C ARG A 91 4.11 -4.42 -7.54
N PRO A 92 4.03 -3.90 -6.30
CA PRO A 92 3.74 -2.49 -6.09
C PRO A 92 4.87 -1.61 -6.65
N HIS A 93 4.50 -0.44 -7.15
CA HIS A 93 5.46 0.55 -7.67
C HIS A 93 6.08 1.37 -6.53
N VAL A 94 5.29 1.59 -5.47
CA VAL A 94 5.69 2.34 -4.28
C VAL A 94 5.17 1.60 -3.05
N VAL A 95 6.02 1.45 -2.03
CA VAL A 95 5.63 0.90 -0.73
C VAL A 95 5.75 2.02 0.30
N LEU A 96 4.61 2.47 0.83
CA LEU A 96 4.55 3.47 1.90
C LEU A 96 4.45 2.75 3.24
N SER A 97 5.61 2.54 3.88
CA SER A 97 5.67 2.00 5.23
C SER A 97 5.53 3.13 6.25
N MET A 98 4.39 3.15 6.96
CA MET A 98 4.12 4.14 8.02
C MET A 98 4.19 3.51 9.41
N PRO A 99 5.37 3.23 9.97
CA PRO A 99 5.44 3.11 11.42
C PRO A 99 6.69 3.69 12.07
N ARG A 100 6.53 3.99 13.35
CA ARG A 100 7.56 4.48 14.27
C ARG A 100 8.74 3.50 14.46
N GLU A 101 8.59 2.22 14.07
CA GLU A 101 9.55 1.13 14.34
C GLU A 101 9.91 0.20 13.14
N LEU A 102 9.39 0.37 11.90
CA LEU A 102 9.77 -0.55 10.78
C LEU A 102 11.19 -0.34 10.21
N ASN A 103 11.91 0.69 10.66
CA ASN A 103 13.19 1.05 10.07
C ASN A 103 14.27 -0.05 10.16
N VAL A 104 14.18 -0.98 11.13
CA VAL A 104 15.18 -2.05 11.30
C VAL A 104 14.88 -3.29 10.44
N ALA A 105 13.61 -3.67 10.29
CA ALA A 105 13.24 -4.84 9.48
C ALA A 105 13.42 -4.60 7.98
N MET A 106 13.15 -3.37 7.52
CA MET A 106 13.28 -3.01 6.10
C MET A 106 14.74 -2.94 5.63
N GLY A 107 15.67 -2.54 6.50
CA GLY A 107 17.11 -2.54 6.18
C GLY A 107 17.66 -3.94 5.88
N PHE A 108 17.14 -4.98 6.53
CA PHE A 108 17.58 -6.36 6.34
C PHE A 108 17.03 -7.03 5.07
N MET A 109 15.92 -6.54 4.51
CA MET A 109 15.24 -7.14 3.35
C MET A 109 15.67 -6.55 2.00
N ARG A 110 16.51 -5.50 2.00
CA ARG A 110 16.97 -4.80 0.79
C ARG A 110 17.58 -5.71 -0.31
N PRO A 111 18.34 -6.79 -0.02
CA PRO A 111 18.87 -7.65 -1.08
C PRO A 111 17.83 -8.58 -1.74
N TRP A 112 16.63 -8.75 -1.18
CA TRP A 112 15.58 -9.64 -1.72
C TRP A 112 14.41 -8.91 -2.38
N LEU A 113 14.47 -7.58 -2.48
CA LEU A 113 13.43 -6.75 -3.08
C LEU A 113 13.70 -6.54 -4.59
N PRO A 114 12.65 -6.49 -5.44
CA PRO A 114 12.80 -6.30 -6.87
C PRO A 114 13.46 -4.94 -7.19
N LYS A 115 14.38 -4.96 -8.15
CA LYS A 115 15.03 -3.74 -8.67
C LYS A 115 13.94 -2.81 -9.26
N GLY A 116 13.80 -1.60 -8.71
CA GLY A 116 12.79 -0.62 -9.14
C GLY A 116 11.76 -0.24 -8.08
N LEU A 117 11.77 -0.91 -6.91
CA LEU A 117 10.95 -0.52 -5.78
C LEU A 117 11.51 0.74 -5.10
N VAL A 118 10.72 1.83 -5.07
CA VAL A 118 11.02 3.01 -4.26
C VAL A 118 10.40 2.79 -2.88
N LEU A 119 11.27 2.79 -1.87
CA LEU A 119 10.93 2.77 -0.44
C LEU A 119 10.67 4.20 0.05
#